data_AF-A0A6X8JTJ6-F1
#
_entry.id   AF-A0A6X8JTJ6-F1
#
_cell.length_a   1.000
_cell.length_b   1.000
_cell.length_c   1.000
_cell.angle_alpha   90.00
_cell.angle_beta   90.00
_cell.angle_gamma   90.00
#
_symmetry.space_group_name_H-M   'P 1'
#
loop_
_entity.id
_entity.type
_entity.pdbx_description
1 polymer ?
#
loop_
_entity_poly.entity_id
_entity_poly.type
_entity_poly.pdbx_seq_one_letter_code
_entity_poly.pdbx_strand_id
1 'polypeptide(L)'
;IFEKEIINDSKINEIVESCYLKFKLKQGFSIDEVLSKKFSLEGVMNTNTENQNIRLLMNAGFTQFETIMKYVEFHGYLCIK
;
A
#
# COMPACT_ATOMS: atom_id res chain seq x y z
N ILE A 1 1.65 -10.95 5.58
CA ILE A 1 2.33 -10.21 4.49
C ILE A 1 1.95 -8.75 4.58
N PHE A 2 2.85 -7.83 4.23
CA PHE A 2 2.58 -6.39 4.23
C PHE A 2 2.72 -5.84 2.82
N GLU A 3 1.67 -5.20 2.34
CA GLU A 3 1.59 -4.69 0.98
C GLU A 3 1.22 -3.21 0.98
N LYS A 4 1.77 -2.50 -0.01
CA LYS A 4 1.26 -1.18 -0.39
C LYS A 4 0.17 -1.38 -1.43
N GLU A 5 -1.02 -0.85 -1.17
CA GLU A 5 -2.18 -1.02 -2.02
C GLU A 5 -2.66 0.28 -2.63
N ILE A 6 -3.28 0.17 -3.80
CA ILE A 6 -3.99 1.27 -4.46
C ILE A 6 -5.49 1.19 -4.16
N ILE A 7 -6.09 2.34 -3.88
CA ILE A 7 -7.53 2.44 -3.65
C ILE A 7 -8.25 2.61 -4.99
N ASN A 8 -9.32 1.85 -5.20
CA ASN A 8 -10.08 1.84 -6.46
C ASN A 8 -10.66 3.21 -6.85
N ASP A 9 -11.15 3.97 -5.87
CA ASP A 9 -11.64 5.33 -6.12
C ASP A 9 -10.47 6.30 -6.19
N SER A 10 -10.28 6.93 -7.35
CA SER A 10 -9.15 7.81 -7.62
C SER A 10 -9.11 9.04 -6.74
N LYS A 11 -10.27 9.61 -6.37
CA LYS A 11 -10.35 10.77 -5.48
C LYS A 11 -9.94 10.39 -4.06
N ILE A 12 -10.41 9.23 -3.59
CA ILE A 12 -10.01 8.73 -2.27
C ILE A 12 -8.52 8.39 -2.27
N ASN A 13 -8.01 7.77 -3.33
CA ASN A 13 -6.60 7.44 -3.46
C ASN A 13 -5.71 8.69 -3.37
N GLU A 14 -6.05 9.77 -4.09
CA GLU A 14 -5.31 11.03 -4.03
C GLU A 14 -5.28 11.63 -2.61
N ILE A 15 -6.40 11.58 -1.89
CA ILE A 15 -6.50 12.06 -0.51
C ILE A 15 -5.60 11.22 0.41
N VAL A 16 -5.60 9.89 0.24
CA VAL A 16 -4.80 8.95 1.02
C VAL A 16 -3.31 9.16 0.79
N GLU A 17 -2.88 9.28 -0.47
CA GLU A 17 -1.49 9.60 -0.81
C GLU A 17 -1.06 10.96 -0.22
N SER A 18 -1.95 11.97 -0.27
CA SER A 18 -1.71 13.29 0.32
C SER A 18 -1.55 13.20 1.85
N CYS A 19 -2.36 12.38 2.53
CA CYS A 19 -2.24 12.13 3.96
C CYS A 19 -0.88 11.51 4.31
N TYR A 20 -0.43 10.50 3.56
CA TYR A 20 0.87 9.86 3.82
C TYR A 20 2.04 10.79 3.50
N LEU A 21 1.94 11.61 2.45
CA LEU A 21 2.91 12.65 2.16
C LEU A 21 3.03 13.64 3.33
N LYS A 22 1.91 14.18 3.83
CA LYS A 22 1.90 15.10 4.97
C LYS A 22 2.48 14.46 6.23
N PHE A 23 2.20 13.19 6.47
CA PHE A 23 2.81 12.44 7.58
C PHE A 23 4.34 12.42 7.45
N LYS A 24 4.89 12.05 6.28
CA LYS A 24 6.35 12.02 6.07
C LYS A 24 6.99 13.40 6.30
N LEU A 25 6.37 14.47 5.80
CA LEU A 25 6.88 15.83 6.03
C LEU A 25 6.90 16.18 7.53
N LYS A 26 5.86 15.79 8.29
CA LYS A 26 5.83 15.97 9.75
C LYS A 26 6.89 15.15 10.49
N GLN A 27 7.29 14.01 9.92
CA GLN A 27 8.38 13.17 10.46
C GLN A 27 9.79 13.69 10.09
N GLY A 28 9.90 14.82 9.38
CA GLY A 28 11.18 15.45 9.05
C GLY A 28 11.79 15.03 7.71
N PHE A 29 11.10 14.23 6.91
CA PHE A 29 11.54 13.94 5.53
C PHE A 29 11.42 15.20 4.67
N SER A 30 12.46 15.48 3.89
CA SER A 30 12.43 16.53 2.87
C SER A 30 11.58 16.12 1.65
N ILE A 31 11.11 17.11 0.91
CA ILE A 31 10.36 16.86 -0.34
C ILE A 31 11.24 16.12 -1.35
N ASP A 32 12.52 16.47 -1.45
CA ASP A 32 13.46 15.85 -2.38
C ASP A 32 13.69 14.37 -2.08
N GLU A 33 13.84 13.99 -0.80
CA GLU A 33 13.93 12.58 -0.39
C GLU A 33 12.67 11.80 -0.77
N VAL A 34 11.49 12.41 -0.53
CA VAL A 34 10.21 11.76 -0.85
C VAL A 34 10.04 11.57 -2.36
N LEU A 35 10.37 12.58 -3.15
CA LEU A 35 10.27 12.52 -4.62
C LEU A 35 11.30 11.55 -5.21
N SER A 36 12.55 11.61 -4.76
CA SER A 36 13.61 10.69 -5.17
C SER A 36 13.18 9.24 -4.92
N LYS A 37 12.61 8.95 -3.75
CA LYS A 37 12.09 7.61 -3.45
C LYS A 37 10.91 7.25 -4.35
N LYS A 38 9.97 8.16 -4.60
CA LYS A 38 8.82 7.92 -5.49
C LYS A 38 9.30 7.51 -6.89
N PHE A 39 10.22 8.28 -7.49
CA PHE A 39 10.77 7.98 -8.81
C PHE A 39 11.54 6.67 -8.85
N SER A 40 12.29 6.32 -7.78
CA SER A 40 13.00 5.03 -7.72
C SER A 40 12.07 3.81 -7.72
N LEU A 41 10.80 3.99 -7.36
CA LEU A 41 9.79 2.93 -7.32
C LEU A 41 8.88 2.95 -8.56
N GLU A 42 8.87 4.04 -9.32
CA GLU A 42 8.03 4.19 -10.50
C GLU A 42 8.47 3.17 -11.58
N GLY A 43 7.52 2.37 -12.06
CA GLY A 43 7.80 1.26 -12.98
C GLY A 43 8.44 0.02 -12.34
N VAL A 44 8.75 0.04 -11.04
CA VAL A 44 9.32 -1.11 -10.31
C VAL A 44 8.31 -1.70 -9.33
N MET A 45 7.62 -0.87 -8.56
CA MET A 45 6.62 -1.30 -7.59
C MET A 45 5.27 -1.51 -8.27
N ASN A 46 4.76 -2.73 -8.22
CA ASN A 46 3.41 -3.04 -8.66
C ASN A 46 2.44 -2.93 -7.48
N THR A 47 1.58 -1.92 -7.47
CA THR A 47 0.56 -1.75 -6.41
C THR A 47 -0.76 -2.36 -6.85
N ASN A 48 -1.21 -3.38 -6.11
CA ASN A 48 -2.49 -4.02 -6.31
C ASN A 48 -3.57 -3.41 -5.41
N THR A 49 -4.82 -3.63 -5.77
CA THR A 49 -5.97 -3.40 -4.90
C THR A 49 -6.10 -4.54 -3.89
N GLU A 50 -6.76 -4.30 -2.76
CA GLU A 50 -7.08 -5.33 -1.75
C GLU A 50 -7.65 -6.61 -2.39
N ASN A 51 -8.62 -6.46 -3.29
CA ASN A 51 -9.26 -7.58 -3.99
C ASN A 51 -8.28 -8.36 -4.89
N GLN A 52 -7.33 -7.68 -5.54
CA GLN A 52 -6.30 -8.33 -6.35
C GLN A 52 -5.32 -9.10 -5.45
N ASN A 53 -4.91 -8.51 -4.33
CA ASN A 53 -4.04 -9.18 -3.37
C ASN A 53 -4.70 -10.41 -2.75
N ILE A 54 -5.97 -10.31 -2.35
CA ILE A 54 -6.75 -11.46 -1.85
C ILE A 54 -6.79 -12.58 -2.89
N ARG A 55 -7.03 -12.27 -4.17
CA ARG A 55 -7.01 -13.26 -5.25
C ARG A 55 -5.63 -13.91 -5.41
N LEU A 56 -4.56 -13.14 -5.31
CA LEU A 56 -3.19 -13.67 -5.35
C LEU A 56 -2.92 -14.61 -4.17
N LEU A 57 -3.37 -14.28 -2.97
CA LEU A 57 -3.25 -15.12 -1.79
C LEU A 57 -4.03 -16.44 -1.94
N MET A 58 -5.27 -16.38 -2.45
CA MET A 58 -6.06 -17.58 -2.76
C MET A 58 -5.34 -18.48 -3.78
N ASN A 59 -4.82 -17.88 -4.86
CA ASN A 59 -4.08 -18.62 -5.89
C ASN A 59 -2.78 -19.23 -5.38
N ALA A 60 -2.14 -18.63 -4.38
CA ALA A 60 -0.98 -19.18 -3.69
C ALA A 60 -1.35 -20.35 -2.73
N GLY A 61 -2.64 -20.61 -2.55
CA GLY A 61 -3.17 -21.72 -1.76
C GLY A 61 -3.51 -21.38 -0.31
N PHE A 62 -3.54 -20.10 0.08
CA PHE A 62 -4.03 -19.70 1.40
C PHE A 62 -5.57 -19.81 1.46
N THR A 63 -6.09 -20.41 2.53
CA THR A 63 -7.54 -20.64 2.70
C THR A 63 -8.19 -19.62 3.62
N GLN A 64 -7.42 -19.01 4.51
CA GLN A 64 -7.88 -17.96 5.43
C GLN A 64 -6.91 -16.79 5.39
N PHE A 65 -7.47 -15.58 5.36
CA PHE A 65 -6.71 -14.35 5.44
C PHE A 65 -7.54 -13.30 6.20
N GLU A 66 -6.89 -12.52 7.04
CA GLU A 66 -7.52 -11.45 7.82
C GLU A 66 -6.61 -10.23 7.83
N THR A 67 -7.21 -9.04 7.72
CA THR A 67 -6.47 -7.78 7.79
C THR A 67 -6.19 -7.43 9.25
N ILE A 68 -4.96 -7.62 9.68
CA ILE A 68 -4.52 -7.35 11.07
C ILE A 68 -4.01 -5.92 11.25
N MET A 69 -3.70 -5.23 10.15
CA MET A 69 -3.23 -3.85 10.16
C MET A 69 -3.67 -3.14 8.89
N LYS A 70 -4.17 -1.91 9.05
CA LYS A 70 -4.39 -0.98 7.95
C LYS A 70 -3.91 0.40 8.36
N TYR A 71 -2.97 0.95 7.62
CA TYR A 71 -2.43 2.28 7.83
C TYR A 71 -2.32 3.00 6.50
N VAL A 72 -3.29 3.88 6.22
CA VAL A 72 -3.36 4.62 4.96
C VAL A 72 -3.42 3.63 3.79
N GLU A 73 -2.44 3.65 2.89
CA GLU A 73 -2.28 2.74 1.74
C GLU A 73 -1.62 1.39 2.10
N PHE A 74 -1.16 1.19 3.33
CA PHE A 74 -0.46 -0.02 3.75
C PHE A 74 -1.40 -1.01 4.45
N HIS A 75 -1.35 -2.27 4.02
CA HIS A 75 -2.16 -3.36 4.55
C HIS A 75 -1.27 -4.48 5.05
N GLY A 76 -1.62 -5.01 6.23
CA GLY A 76 -1.01 -6.18 6.84
C GLY A 76 -2.01 -7.32 6.92
N TYR A 77 -1.70 -8.42 6.26
CA TYR A 77 -2.51 -9.62 6.23
C TYR A 77 -1.88 -10.73 7.07
N LEU A 78 -2.67 -11.35 7.94
CA LEU A 78 -2.37 -12.67 8.49
C LEU A 78 -2.99 -13.71 7.55
N CYS A 79 -2.22 -14.69 7.11
CA CYS A 79 -2.69 -15.72 6.18
C CYS A 79 -2.38 -17.11 6.73
N ILE A 80 -3.35 -18.02 6.66
CA ILE A 80 -3.23 -19.42 7.06
C ILE A 80 -3.53 -20.29 5.84
N LYS A 81 -2.70 -21.31 5.64
CA LYS A 81 -2.85 -22.27 4.55
C LYS A 81 -3.85 -23.35 4.93
#